data_AF-A0A1A8JFW9-F1
#
_entry.id   AF-A0A1A8JFW9-F1
#
_cell.length_a   1.000
_cell.length_b   1.000
_cell.length_c   1.000
_cell.angle_alpha   90.00
_cell.angle_beta   90.00
_cell.angle_gamma   90.00
#
_symmetry.space_group_name_H-M   'P 1'
#
loop_
_entity.id
_entity.type
_entity.pdbx_description
1 polymer ?
#
loop_
_entity_poly.entity_id
_entity_poly.type
_entity_poly.pdbx_seq_one_letter_code
_entity_poly.pdbx_strand_id
1 'polypeptide(L)'
;PTSTLLTHKGSMASPLLFTHFLVFFLLFTILPGSFATRDDLLISTTHGKVQGKMLSVLGGELRAFLGIPYGKPPLGKLRFRAPQPVENWKYVKDATSFSNTCYQVPDTTLPGFRGVEMWNPNTPLSEDCLYLNVWSPVFNKTS
;
A
#
# COMPACT_ATOMS: atom_id res chain seq x y z
N PRO A 1 11.31 76.76 -5.27
CA PRO A 1 10.70 75.60 -4.60
C PRO A 1 10.04 74.68 -5.64
N THR A 2 10.83 73.74 -6.17
CA THR A 2 10.45 72.90 -7.32
C THR A 2 10.19 71.48 -6.82
N SER A 3 8.96 71.01 -6.97
CA SER A 3 8.48 69.68 -6.59
C SER A 3 8.87 68.64 -7.66
N THR A 4 9.47 67.53 -7.23
CA THR A 4 9.87 66.40 -8.10
C THR A 4 8.85 65.26 -7.99
N LEU A 5 8.27 64.84 -9.11
CA LEU A 5 7.34 63.71 -9.24
C LEU A 5 8.13 62.46 -9.68
N LEU A 6 8.16 61.41 -8.86
CA LEU A 6 8.76 60.11 -9.20
C LEU A 6 7.77 59.27 -10.03
N THR A 7 8.12 58.99 -11.29
CA THR A 7 7.40 58.03 -12.13
C THR A 7 8.00 56.63 -11.96
N HIS A 8 7.18 55.69 -11.49
CA HIS A 8 7.56 54.28 -11.31
C HIS A 8 7.44 53.55 -12.66
N LYS A 9 8.57 53.12 -13.26
CA LYS A 9 8.59 52.29 -14.48
C LYS A 9 8.30 50.83 -14.10
N GLY A 10 7.11 50.34 -14.48
CA GLY A 10 6.79 48.91 -14.42
C GLY A 10 7.48 48.15 -15.56
N SER A 11 8.23 47.10 -15.22
CA SER A 11 8.87 46.21 -16.20
C SER A 11 7.85 45.19 -16.71
N MET A 12 7.53 45.22 -18.01
CA MET A 12 6.66 44.24 -18.67
C MET A 12 7.41 42.93 -18.88
N ALA A 13 6.90 41.83 -18.32
CA ALA A 13 7.41 40.49 -18.57
C ALA A 13 7.20 40.06 -20.05
N SER A 14 8.17 39.35 -20.62
CA SER A 14 8.18 38.91 -22.02
C SER A 14 7.02 37.94 -22.33
N PRO A 15 6.30 38.10 -23.46
CA PRO A 15 5.16 37.26 -23.81
C PRO A 15 5.52 35.78 -24.05
N LEU A 16 6.78 35.47 -24.38
CA LEU A 16 7.27 34.10 -24.58
C LEU A 16 7.39 33.31 -23.27
N LEU A 17 7.70 33.98 -22.17
CA LEU A 17 7.71 33.35 -20.83
C LEU A 17 6.29 33.01 -20.38
N PHE A 18 5.31 33.84 -20.76
CA PHE A 18 3.90 33.67 -20.40
C PHE A 18 3.26 32.48 -21.14
N THR A 19 3.61 32.27 -22.41
CA THR A 19 3.09 31.14 -23.20
C THR A 19 3.64 29.80 -22.73
N HIS A 20 4.92 29.70 -22.35
CA HIS A 20 5.48 28.49 -21.75
C HIS A 20 4.84 28.16 -20.41
N PHE A 21 4.56 29.19 -19.59
CA PHE A 21 3.85 29.01 -18.32
C PHE A 21 2.42 28.50 -18.52
N LEU A 22 1.70 29.05 -19.51
CA LEU A 22 0.35 28.61 -19.88
C LEU A 22 0.32 27.17 -20.40
N VAL A 23 1.28 26.76 -21.24
CA VAL A 23 1.36 25.39 -21.77
C VAL A 23 1.71 24.41 -20.66
N PHE A 24 2.62 24.75 -19.75
CA PHE A 24 2.97 23.90 -18.60
C PHE A 24 1.80 23.76 -17.63
N PHE A 25 1.06 24.85 -17.38
CA PHE A 25 -0.16 24.84 -16.56
C PHE A 25 -1.26 24.00 -17.20
N LEU A 26 -1.45 24.10 -18.52
CA LEU A 26 -2.39 23.26 -19.27
C LEU A 26 -1.98 21.78 -19.22
N LEU A 27 -0.69 21.45 -19.36
CA LEU A 27 -0.21 20.06 -19.25
C LEU A 27 -0.44 19.47 -17.84
N PHE A 28 -0.34 20.29 -16.79
CA PHE A 28 -0.58 19.88 -15.41
C PHE A 28 -2.09 19.68 -15.11
N THR A 29 -2.97 20.38 -15.82
CA THR A 29 -4.44 20.25 -15.67
C THR A 29 -5.04 19.03 -16.38
N ILE A 30 -4.32 18.37 -17.30
CA ILE A 30 -4.84 17.25 -18.11
C ILE A 30 -4.58 15.87 -17.47
N LEU A 31 -3.99 15.80 -16.27
CA LEU A 31 -3.88 14.56 -15.50
C LEU A 31 -4.74 14.55 -14.22
N PRO A 32 -6.08 14.69 -14.29
CA PRO A 32 -6.93 14.03 -13.32
C PRO A 32 -6.95 12.54 -13.68
N GLY A 33 -5.84 11.85 -13.38
CA GLY A 33 -5.86 10.40 -13.31
C GLY A 33 -6.74 10.00 -12.14
N SER A 34 -8.04 9.80 -12.40
CA SER A 34 -8.92 9.14 -11.44
C SER A 34 -8.38 7.73 -11.24
N PHE A 35 -7.58 7.54 -10.19
CA PHE A 35 -7.38 6.24 -9.61
C PHE A 35 -8.72 5.84 -9.02
N ALA A 36 -9.59 5.23 -9.84
CA ALA A 36 -10.76 4.54 -9.35
C ALA A 36 -10.28 3.39 -8.49
N THR A 37 -10.16 3.61 -7.18
CA THR A 37 -9.99 2.54 -6.22
C THR A 37 -11.26 1.69 -6.33
N ARG A 38 -11.17 0.47 -6.87
CA ARG A 38 -12.31 -0.47 -6.80
C ARG A 38 -12.69 -0.60 -5.32
N ASP A 39 -13.86 -0.10 -4.95
CA ASP A 39 -14.40 -0.16 -3.58
C ASP A 39 -14.39 -1.61 -3.06
N ASP A 40 -14.52 -2.58 -3.98
CA ASP A 40 -14.44 -4.02 -3.74
C ASP A 40 -13.14 -4.52 -3.07
N LEU A 41 -12.08 -3.71 -3.04
CA LEU A 41 -10.82 -4.01 -2.38
C LEU A 41 -10.65 -3.34 -1.02
N LEU A 42 -11.56 -2.46 -0.61
CA LEU A 42 -11.57 -1.84 0.71
C LEU A 42 -12.60 -2.54 1.60
N ILE A 43 -12.16 -3.51 2.40
CA ILE A 43 -13.05 -4.36 3.19
C ILE A 43 -13.05 -3.94 4.66
N SER A 44 -14.24 -3.84 5.24
CA SER A 44 -14.41 -3.63 6.69
C SER A 44 -14.40 -4.97 7.41
N THR A 45 -13.50 -5.14 8.37
CA THR A 45 -13.47 -6.27 9.31
C THR A 45 -14.06 -5.84 10.65
N THR A 46 -14.18 -6.78 11.60
CA THR A 46 -14.58 -6.46 12.98
C THR A 46 -13.57 -5.57 13.72
N HIS A 47 -12.31 -5.54 13.29
CA HIS A 47 -11.23 -4.80 13.96
C HIS A 47 -10.81 -3.52 13.22
N GLY A 48 -11.25 -3.34 11.97
CA GLY A 48 -10.95 -2.16 11.16
C GLY A 48 -10.92 -2.45 9.66
N LYS A 49 -10.62 -1.43 8.86
CA LYS A 49 -10.58 -1.55 7.39
C LYS A 49 -9.25 -2.07 6.88
N VAL A 50 -9.28 -2.87 5.82
CA VAL A 50 -8.10 -3.38 5.10
C VAL A 50 -8.21 -3.10 3.60
N GLN A 51 -7.08 -2.81 2.96
CA GLN A 51 -6.99 -2.60 1.52
C GLN A 51 -6.28 -3.79 0.87
N GLY A 52 -6.99 -4.57 0.06
CA GLY A 52 -6.43 -5.68 -0.72
C GLY A 52 -5.96 -5.26 -2.11
N LYS A 53 -5.59 -6.26 -2.92
CA LYS A 53 -5.24 -6.10 -4.35
C LYS A 53 -5.95 -7.10 -5.24
N MET A 54 -6.09 -6.75 -6.51
CA MET A 54 -6.45 -7.70 -7.57
C MET A 54 -5.24 -8.52 -8.00
N LEU A 55 -5.46 -9.81 -8.22
CA LEU A 55 -4.52 -10.73 -8.85
C LEU A 55 -5.13 -11.30 -10.11
N SER A 56 -4.37 -11.27 -11.21
CA SER A 56 -4.73 -11.97 -12.45
C SER A 56 -4.19 -13.39 -12.38
N VAL A 57 -5.06 -14.39 -12.48
CA VAL A 57 -4.71 -15.82 -12.37
C VAL A 57 -5.42 -16.58 -13.48
N LEU A 58 -4.65 -17.26 -14.34
CA LEU A 58 -5.16 -18.13 -15.42
C LEU A 58 -6.26 -17.48 -16.30
N GLY A 59 -6.11 -16.19 -16.61
CA GLY A 59 -7.07 -15.42 -17.41
C GLY A 59 -8.29 -14.89 -16.64
N GLY A 60 -8.40 -15.19 -15.34
CA GLY A 60 -9.39 -14.63 -14.44
C GLY A 60 -8.80 -13.61 -13.46
N GLU A 61 -9.69 -13.04 -12.64
CA GLU A 61 -9.38 -12.06 -11.62
C GLU A 61 -9.79 -12.58 -10.23
N LEU A 62 -8.93 -12.35 -9.24
CA LEU A 62 -9.16 -12.74 -7.86
C LEU A 62 -8.75 -11.62 -6.90
N ARG A 63 -9.49 -11.45 -5.81
CA ARG A 63 -9.15 -10.51 -4.74
C ARG A 63 -8.24 -11.19 -3.73
N ALA A 64 -7.12 -10.55 -3.41
CA ALA A 64 -6.18 -11.01 -2.41
C ALA A 64 -6.04 -9.96 -1.28
N PHE A 65 -6.12 -10.43 -0.05
CA PHE A 65 -5.87 -9.67 1.16
C PHE A 65 -4.80 -10.40 1.96
N LEU A 66 -3.60 -9.86 1.94
CA LEU A 66 -2.39 -10.50 2.46
C LEU A 66 -1.93 -9.76 3.71
N GLY A 67 -1.43 -10.48 4.71
CA GLY A 67 -0.87 -9.84 5.90
C GLY A 67 -1.90 -9.14 6.79
N ILE A 68 -3.11 -9.68 6.94
CA ILE A 68 -4.10 -9.14 7.89
C ILE A 68 -3.74 -9.60 9.31
N PRO A 69 -3.53 -8.70 10.29
CA PRO A 69 -3.22 -9.12 11.65
C PRO A 69 -4.46 -9.74 12.31
N TYR A 70 -4.28 -10.87 12.98
CA TYR A 70 -5.35 -11.55 13.73
C TYR A 70 -5.06 -11.71 15.22
N GLY A 71 -3.82 -11.49 15.65
CA GLY A 71 -3.42 -11.51 17.05
C GLY A 71 -2.41 -10.41 17.36
N LYS A 72 -2.26 -10.09 18.66
CA LYS A 72 -1.18 -9.19 19.10
C LYS A 72 0.18 -9.84 18.83
N PRO A 73 1.21 -9.07 18.45
CA PRO A 73 2.57 -9.59 18.34
C PRO A 73 2.98 -10.26 19.66
N PRO A 74 3.39 -11.55 19.66
CA PRO A 74 3.78 -12.30 20.87
C PRO A 74 5.16 -11.89 21.39
N LEU A 75 5.43 -10.59 21.48
CA LEU A 75 6.72 -10.01 21.87
C LEU A 75 6.86 -9.88 23.39
N GLY A 76 8.11 -9.97 23.88
CA GLY A 76 8.46 -9.70 25.27
C GLY A 76 7.64 -10.55 26.25
N LYS A 77 6.84 -9.91 27.10
CA LYS A 77 6.00 -10.59 28.12
C LYS A 77 4.88 -11.46 27.53
N LEU A 78 4.58 -11.32 26.24
CA LEU A 78 3.59 -12.13 25.53
C LEU A 78 4.18 -13.40 24.92
N ARG A 79 5.51 -13.51 24.85
CA ARG A 79 6.18 -14.69 24.32
C ARG A 79 5.83 -15.92 25.15
N PHE A 80 5.58 -17.04 24.46
CA PHE A 80 5.17 -18.33 25.05
C PHE A 80 3.83 -18.34 25.77
N ARG A 81 3.03 -17.28 25.64
CA ARG A 81 1.65 -17.24 26.14
C ARG A 81 0.67 -17.55 25.01
N ALA A 82 -0.56 -17.88 25.39
CA ALA A 82 -1.65 -17.96 24.43
C ALA A 82 -1.78 -16.64 23.64
N PRO A 83 -2.02 -16.71 22.31
CA PRO A 83 -2.24 -15.51 21.50
C PRO A 83 -3.35 -14.64 22.07
N GLN A 84 -3.14 -13.31 22.08
CA GLN A 84 -4.17 -12.35 22.46
C GLN A 84 -4.85 -11.77 21.22
N PRO A 85 -6.14 -11.42 21.29
CA PRO A 85 -6.84 -10.77 20.19
C PRO A 85 -6.17 -9.46 19.77
N VAL A 86 -6.10 -9.20 18.46
CA VAL A 86 -5.57 -7.95 17.90
C VAL A 86 -6.39 -6.73 18.36
N GLU A 87 -5.74 -5.59 18.58
CA GLU A 87 -6.44 -4.33 18.82
C GLU A 87 -7.15 -3.82 17.57
N ASN A 88 -8.27 -3.12 17.78
CA ASN A 88 -8.90 -2.37 16.72
C ASN A 88 -7.97 -1.26 16.19
N TRP A 89 -7.98 -1.04 14.88
CA TRP A 89 -7.19 0.00 14.23
C TRP A 89 -8.10 1.04 13.56
N LYS A 90 -7.68 2.31 13.63
CA LYS A 90 -8.47 3.45 13.10
C LYS A 90 -8.27 3.67 11.60
N TYR A 91 -7.06 3.45 11.10
CA TYR A 91 -6.68 3.72 9.72
C TYR A 91 -6.69 2.46 8.87
N VAL A 92 -6.93 2.59 7.57
CA VAL A 92 -6.91 1.46 6.64
C VAL A 92 -5.54 0.78 6.70
N LYS A 93 -5.51 -0.51 6.99
CA LYS A 93 -4.28 -1.31 6.90
C LYS A 93 -4.06 -1.75 5.46
N ASP A 94 -2.82 -1.62 4.99
CA ASP A 94 -2.39 -2.20 3.73
C ASP A 94 -2.33 -3.73 3.87
N ALA A 95 -3.15 -4.42 3.07
CA ALA A 95 -3.20 -5.87 2.98
C ALA A 95 -2.85 -6.34 1.56
N THR A 96 -1.87 -5.70 0.92
CA THR A 96 -1.44 -6.03 -0.45
C THR A 96 -0.19 -6.91 -0.51
N SER A 97 0.46 -7.20 0.63
CA SER A 97 1.71 -7.96 0.70
C SER A 97 1.72 -8.97 1.85
N PHE A 98 2.47 -10.07 1.68
CA PHE A 98 2.65 -11.03 2.77
C PHE A 98 3.37 -10.40 3.95
N SER A 99 3.00 -10.82 5.16
CA SER A 99 3.71 -10.45 6.39
C SER A 99 4.93 -11.34 6.63
N ASN A 100 5.63 -11.07 7.72
CA ASN A 100 6.80 -11.82 8.16
C ASN A 100 6.45 -13.28 8.45
N THR A 101 7.39 -14.17 8.12
CA THR A 101 7.34 -15.56 8.53
C THR A 101 7.70 -15.65 10.02
N CYS A 102 7.01 -16.51 10.77
CA CYS A 102 7.38 -16.75 12.16
C CYS A 102 8.80 -17.31 12.27
N TYR A 103 9.49 -16.93 13.34
CA TYR A 103 10.84 -17.44 13.63
C TYR A 103 10.93 -18.97 13.52
N GLN A 104 11.83 -19.42 12.65
CA GLN A 104 12.19 -20.82 12.44
C GLN A 104 13.62 -20.91 11.90
N VAL A 105 14.23 -22.09 11.97
CA VAL A 105 15.57 -22.33 11.43
C VAL A 105 15.44 -22.69 9.95
N PRO A 106 16.08 -21.96 9.02
CA PRO A 106 16.10 -22.36 7.61
C PRO A 106 16.93 -23.64 7.42
N ASP A 107 16.50 -24.51 6.51
CA ASP A 107 17.26 -25.68 6.10
C ASP A 107 18.39 -25.26 5.16
N THR A 108 19.62 -25.50 5.59
CA THR A 108 20.85 -25.20 4.83
C THR A 108 21.62 -26.47 4.45
N THR A 109 20.98 -27.64 4.48
CA THR A 109 21.63 -28.93 4.18
C THR A 109 22.10 -29.03 2.74
N LEU A 110 21.34 -28.48 1.80
CA LEU A 110 21.64 -28.44 0.36
C LEU A 110 21.39 -27.02 -0.20
N PRO A 111 22.32 -26.06 0.02
CA PRO A 111 22.13 -24.67 -0.40
C PRO A 111 21.90 -24.56 -1.91
N GLY A 112 20.84 -23.84 -2.30
CA GLY A 112 20.48 -23.63 -3.70
C GLY A 112 19.76 -24.80 -4.37
N PHE A 113 19.57 -25.94 -3.69
CA PHE A 113 18.73 -27.01 -4.20
C PHE A 113 17.25 -26.65 -4.03
N ARG A 114 16.56 -26.43 -5.14
CA ARG A 114 15.14 -26.00 -5.16
C ARG A 114 14.22 -26.87 -4.29
N GLY A 115 14.47 -28.18 -4.18
CA GLY A 115 13.64 -29.08 -3.38
C GLY A 115 13.72 -28.84 -1.88
N VAL A 116 14.80 -28.24 -1.39
CA VAL A 116 14.95 -27.78 0.00
C VAL A 116 14.51 -26.33 0.12
N GLU A 117 15.00 -25.45 -0.75
CA GLU A 117 14.74 -24.00 -0.67
C GLU A 117 13.26 -23.62 -0.79
N MET A 118 12.42 -24.42 -1.46
CA MET A 118 10.98 -24.15 -1.55
C MET A 118 10.24 -24.21 -0.20
N TRP A 119 10.84 -24.85 0.81
CA TRP A 119 10.30 -24.96 2.17
C TRP A 119 10.86 -23.90 3.11
N ASN A 120 11.94 -23.21 2.70
CA ASN A 120 12.54 -22.15 3.50
C ASN A 120 11.66 -20.90 3.52
N PRO A 121 11.73 -20.09 4.60
CA PRO A 121 11.06 -18.80 4.68
C PRO A 121 11.37 -17.92 3.47
N ASN A 122 10.32 -17.43 2.80
CA ASN A 122 10.43 -16.53 1.65
C ASN A 122 10.07 -15.07 1.99
N THR A 123 9.83 -14.78 3.28
CA THR A 123 9.65 -13.43 3.84
C THR A 123 10.55 -13.27 5.07
N PRO A 124 10.85 -12.04 5.52
CA PRO A 124 11.67 -11.81 6.70
C PRO A 124 11.14 -12.56 7.93
N LEU A 125 12.04 -13.06 8.77
CA LEU A 125 11.70 -13.70 10.04
C LEU A 125 11.40 -12.64 11.11
N SER A 126 10.30 -12.83 11.85
CA SER A 126 9.95 -11.99 12.99
C SER A 126 9.13 -12.76 14.02
N GLU A 127 9.16 -12.33 15.28
CA GLU A 127 8.19 -12.77 16.30
C GLU A 127 6.83 -12.09 16.09
N ASP A 128 6.80 -10.90 15.47
CA ASP A 128 5.59 -10.28 14.96
C ASP A 128 5.18 -10.93 13.62
N CYS A 129 4.51 -12.08 13.73
CA CYS A 129 4.14 -12.95 12.60
C CYS A 129 2.69 -13.46 12.62
N LEU A 130 1.84 -12.99 13.54
CA LEU A 130 0.44 -13.44 13.66
C LEU A 130 -0.48 -12.74 12.64
N TYR A 131 -0.28 -13.09 11.37
CA TYR A 131 -1.03 -12.57 10.23
C TYR A 131 -1.66 -13.69 9.40
N LEU A 132 -2.79 -13.39 8.75
CA LEU A 132 -3.48 -14.30 7.85
C LEU A 132 -3.59 -13.70 6.45
N ASN A 133 -3.88 -14.57 5.49
CA ASN A 133 -4.07 -14.22 4.08
C ASN A 133 -5.42 -14.78 3.61
N VAL A 134 -6.15 -14.01 2.81
CA VAL A 134 -7.48 -14.37 2.28
C VAL A 134 -7.48 -14.14 0.77
N TRP A 135 -7.96 -15.14 0.03
CA TRP A 135 -8.22 -15.05 -1.41
C TRP A 135 -9.70 -15.29 -1.65
N SER A 136 -10.34 -14.42 -2.44
CA SER A 136 -11.75 -14.52 -2.77
C SER A 136 -11.97 -14.29 -4.26
N PRO A 137 -12.83 -15.07 -4.93
CA PRO A 137 -13.23 -14.76 -6.30
C PRO A 137 -13.87 -13.37 -6.40
N VAL A 138 -13.85 -12.81 -7.60
CA VAL A 138 -14.67 -11.66 -7.97
C VAL A 138 -16.05 -12.18 -8.35
N PHE A 139 -17.08 -11.74 -7.63
CA PHE A 139 -18.45 -12.01 -8.01
C PHE A 139 -19.02 -10.72 -8.62
N ASN A 140 -19.38 -10.76 -9.90
CA ASN A 140 -20.22 -9.72 -10.47
C ASN A 140 -21.62 -9.89 -9.87
N LYS A 141 -22.09 -8.93 -9.07
CA LYS A 141 -23.51 -8.89 -8.71
C LYS A 141 -24.30 -8.58 -9.99
N THR A 142 -24.91 -9.60 -10.58
CA THR A 142 -26.02 -9.38 -11.51
C THR A 142 -27.20 -8.94 -10.66
N SER A 143 -27.52 -7.64 -10.73
CA SER A 143 -28.77 -7.06 -10.21
C SER A 143 -29.99 -7.69 -10.86
#